data_AF-A0A7S4RB21-F1
#
_entry.id   AF-A0A7S4RB21-F1
#
_cell.length_a   1.000
_cell.length_b   1.000
_cell.length_c   1.000
_cell.angle_alpha   90.00
_cell.angle_beta   90.00
_cell.angle_gamma   90.00
#
_symmetry.space_group_name_H-M   'P 1'
#
loop_
_entity.id
_entity.type
_entity.pdbx_description
1 polymer ?
#
loop_
_entity_poly.entity_id
_entity_poly.type
_entity_poly.pdbx_seq_one_letter_code
_entity_poly.pdbx_strand_id
1 'polypeptide(L)'
;MKIASISVTALAAALLTGPTHAGLPDKDDRRLRQRLARKLKKNGKDKGNDDKSEEKVGGTISIVEFCQSRIPSSYDSGEVSTASTVISHTSAPWIQLNLSGTVLASDAKLILIGGEDIEVEVLTANALEANGFSSVFGGSSVAIWLVSSSTQGEADLSRVVVSEVSVGICNDPDKDGDGVAESICGNDDDRIASTDVRAGRIGGCTGWLISENVFIQAGHCGTPNTGTRIHFTFGDGVARSRNQYAVDVATYRGLDEGVGRDWGA
;
A
#
# COMPACT_ATOMS: atom_id res chain seq x y z
N MET A 1 -32.98 -4.44 -2.80
CA MET A 1 -32.54 -3.07 -2.45
C MET A 1 -31.31 -2.77 -3.30
N LYS A 2 -31.43 -1.94 -4.34
CA LYS A 2 -30.29 -1.62 -5.26
C LYS A 2 -29.47 -0.50 -4.63
N ILE A 3 -28.27 -0.81 -4.16
CA ILE A 3 -27.29 0.19 -3.74
C ILE A 3 -26.68 0.77 -5.02
N ALA A 4 -26.84 2.07 -5.25
CA ALA A 4 -26.27 2.76 -6.39
C ALA A 4 -24.74 2.85 -6.20
N SER A 5 -23.98 2.33 -7.18
CA SER A 5 -22.53 2.45 -7.22
C SER A 5 -22.17 3.93 -7.44
N ILE A 6 -21.70 4.58 -6.38
CA ILE A 6 -21.11 5.92 -6.48
C ILE A 6 -19.73 5.75 -7.09
N SER A 7 -19.52 6.33 -8.27
CA SER A 7 -18.21 6.32 -8.94
C SER A 7 -17.16 6.99 -8.02
N VAL A 8 -15.99 6.35 -7.88
CA VAL A 8 -14.81 6.89 -7.16
C VAL A 8 -14.47 8.32 -7.61
N THR A 9 -14.77 8.66 -8.87
CA THR A 9 -14.60 10.03 -9.41
C THR A 9 -15.53 11.07 -8.74
N ALA A 10 -16.75 10.67 -8.37
CA ALA A 10 -17.70 11.55 -7.69
C ALA A 10 -17.33 11.78 -6.22
N LEU A 11 -16.71 10.78 -5.57
CA LEU A 11 -16.25 10.90 -4.18
C LEU A 11 -15.00 11.79 -4.08
N ALA A 12 -14.05 11.66 -5.01
CA ALA A 12 -12.89 12.55 -5.10
C ALA A 12 -13.31 14.00 -5.40
N ALA A 13 -14.30 14.21 -6.28
CA ALA A 13 -14.85 15.55 -6.54
C ALA A 13 -15.61 16.14 -5.33
N ALA A 14 -16.31 15.31 -4.55
CA ALA A 14 -17.00 15.74 -3.33
C ALA A 14 -16.01 16.12 -2.21
N LEU A 15 -14.88 15.41 -2.08
CA LEU A 15 -13.83 15.74 -1.12
C LEU A 15 -13.05 17.02 -1.50
N LEU A 16 -12.96 17.34 -2.80
CA LEU A 16 -12.34 18.57 -3.30
C LEU A 16 -13.28 19.78 -3.30
N THR A 17 -14.58 19.59 -3.02
CA THR A 17 -15.59 20.65 -2.93
C THR A 17 -16.07 20.80 -1.48
N GLY A 18 -15.20 21.34 -0.62
CA GLY A 18 -15.68 22.04 0.59
C GLY A 18 -16.69 23.13 0.19
N PRO A 19 -17.59 23.57 1.09
CA PRO A 19 -18.70 24.47 0.74
C PRO A 19 -18.17 25.79 0.17
N THR A 20 -18.11 25.87 -1.16
CA THR A 20 -17.80 27.09 -1.89
C THR A 20 -19.11 27.84 -2.11
N HIS A 21 -19.13 29.07 -1.63
CA HIS A 21 -20.15 30.05 -2.01
C HIS A 21 -20.28 30.13 -3.53
N ALA A 22 -21.53 30.20 -3.97
CA ALA A 22 -21.99 30.01 -5.34
C ALA A 22 -21.40 31.01 -6.36
N GLY A 23 -21.08 30.52 -7.58
CA GLY A 23 -21.05 31.36 -8.79
C GLY A 23 -20.20 30.91 -10.00
N LEU A 24 -20.73 29.98 -10.83
CA LEU A 24 -20.47 29.77 -12.29
C LEU A 24 -19.09 29.22 -12.79
N PRO A 25 -18.98 28.62 -14.01
CA PRO A 25 -19.86 27.68 -14.70
C PRO A 25 -19.20 26.35 -15.19
N ASP A 26 -20.05 25.31 -15.21
CA ASP A 26 -19.90 23.87 -15.48
C ASP A 26 -19.78 23.48 -16.98
N LYS A 27 -18.59 23.60 -17.60
CA LYS A 27 -18.33 23.01 -18.93
C LYS A 27 -17.03 22.20 -19.05
N ASP A 28 -15.97 22.59 -18.33
CA ASP A 28 -14.68 21.89 -18.40
C ASP A 28 -14.64 20.64 -17.52
N ASP A 29 -15.38 20.62 -16.40
CA ASP A 29 -15.51 19.44 -15.52
C ASP A 29 -16.19 18.26 -16.25
N ARG A 30 -17.25 18.53 -17.01
CA ARG A 30 -17.95 17.48 -17.78
C ARG A 30 -17.07 16.86 -18.88
N ARG A 31 -16.16 17.64 -19.49
CA ARG A 31 -15.19 17.15 -20.48
C ARG A 31 -14.06 16.34 -19.83
N LEU A 32 -13.62 16.73 -18.65
CA LEU A 32 -12.62 15.99 -17.86
C LEU A 32 -13.18 14.61 -17.45
N ARG A 33 -14.41 14.56 -16.93
CA ARG A 33 -15.11 13.31 -16.57
C ARG A 33 -15.27 12.33 -17.75
N GLN A 34 -15.59 12.83 -18.95
CA GLN A 34 -15.72 11.99 -20.15
C GLN A 34 -14.37 11.48 -20.69
N ARG A 35 -13.28 12.24 -20.51
CA ARG A 35 -11.92 11.79 -20.86
C ARG A 35 -11.42 10.71 -19.88
N LEU A 36 -11.72 10.83 -18.58
CA LEU A 36 -11.39 9.83 -17.56
C LEU A 36 -12.07 8.48 -17.81
N ALA A 37 -13.37 8.47 -18.13
CA ALA A 37 -14.12 7.23 -18.39
C ALA A 37 -13.63 6.45 -19.63
N ARG A 38 -13.00 7.12 -20.61
CA ARG A 38 -12.44 6.46 -21.81
C ARG A 38 -11.05 5.88 -21.58
N LYS A 39 -10.24 6.46 -20.69
CA LYS A 39 -8.90 5.94 -20.37
C LYS A 39 -8.96 4.64 -19.56
N LEU A 40 -9.91 4.53 -18.63
CA LEU A 40 -10.08 3.33 -17.78
C LEU A 40 -10.53 2.08 -18.55
N LYS A 41 -11.11 2.22 -19.76
CA LYS A 41 -11.49 1.08 -20.61
C LYS A 41 -10.37 0.54 -21.51
N LYS A 42 -9.23 1.24 -21.64
CA LYS A 42 -8.25 0.95 -22.69
C LYS A 42 -6.98 0.22 -22.21
N ASN A 43 -6.73 0.16 -20.90
CA ASN A 43 -5.46 -0.35 -20.36
C ASN A 43 -5.47 -1.84 -19.95
N GLY A 44 -6.48 -2.62 -20.35
CA GLY A 44 -6.59 -4.04 -20.01
C GLY A 44 -6.01 -5.00 -21.06
N LYS A 45 -4.78 -4.77 -21.55
CA LYS A 45 -4.11 -5.74 -22.45
C LYS A 45 -2.60 -5.51 -22.61
N ASP A 46 -1.78 -6.36 -22.00
CA ASP A 46 -0.43 -6.79 -22.43
C ASP A 46 -0.11 -8.08 -21.63
N LYS A 47 0.14 -9.26 -22.23
CA LYS A 47 1.26 -9.80 -23.04
C LYS A 47 2.54 -10.02 -22.23
N GLY A 48 2.68 -11.24 -21.72
CA GLY A 48 3.88 -11.77 -21.06
C GLY A 48 4.95 -12.23 -22.03
N ASN A 49 6.19 -12.27 -21.55
CA ASN A 49 7.34 -12.86 -22.21
C ASN A 49 8.27 -13.44 -21.14
N ASP A 50 8.56 -14.72 -21.24
CA ASP A 50 9.40 -15.49 -20.31
C ASP A 50 10.86 -15.51 -20.80
N ASP A 51 11.82 -15.31 -19.90
CA ASP A 51 13.20 -15.75 -20.11
C ASP A 51 13.81 -16.18 -18.78
N LYS A 52 14.44 -17.36 -18.77
CA LYS A 52 14.98 -18.05 -17.57
C LYS A 52 16.50 -18.08 -17.63
N SER A 53 17.15 -17.71 -16.53
CA SER A 53 18.54 -18.09 -16.26
C SER A 53 18.72 -18.40 -14.77
N GLU A 54 19.26 -19.58 -14.50
CA GLU A 54 19.58 -20.14 -13.18
C GLU A 54 20.88 -19.53 -12.61
N GLU A 55 20.90 -19.23 -11.31
CA GLU A 55 22.12 -18.98 -10.53
C GLU A 55 22.06 -19.68 -9.15
N LYS A 56 23.22 -20.17 -8.70
CA LYS A 56 23.46 -21.08 -7.57
C LYS A 56 23.31 -20.40 -6.20
N VAL A 57 22.66 -21.08 -5.26
CA VAL A 57 22.42 -20.63 -3.88
C VAL A 57 23.54 -21.04 -2.92
N GLY A 58 24.16 -20.05 -2.28
CA GLY A 58 24.83 -20.16 -0.99
C GLY A 58 23.85 -19.83 0.13
N GLY A 59 23.78 -20.68 1.16
CA GLY A 59 22.74 -20.67 2.19
C GLY A 59 22.59 -19.34 2.92
N THR A 60 21.50 -18.64 2.59
CA THR A 60 20.92 -17.55 3.37
C THR A 60 19.72 -18.15 4.10
N ILE A 61 19.58 -17.86 5.40
CA ILE A 61 18.44 -18.29 6.22
C ILE A 61 17.17 -17.77 5.52
N SER A 62 16.38 -18.70 5.00
CA SER A 62 15.15 -18.44 4.27
C SER A 62 14.10 -18.00 5.27
N ILE A 63 13.75 -16.71 5.20
CA ILE A 63 12.57 -16.14 5.83
C ILE A 63 11.35 -17.01 5.50
N VAL A 64 10.47 -17.23 6.48
CA VAL A 64 9.10 -17.67 6.15
C VAL A 64 8.50 -16.49 5.39
N GLU A 65 8.57 -16.53 4.06
CA GLU A 65 8.12 -15.46 3.19
C GLU A 65 6.64 -15.25 3.45
N PHE A 66 6.25 -14.13 4.06
CA PHE A 66 4.87 -13.71 4.00
C PHE A 66 4.44 -13.63 2.56
N CYS A 67 3.20 -14.00 2.26
CA CYS A 67 2.70 -14.05 0.89
C CYS A 67 2.69 -12.65 0.26
N GLN A 68 3.84 -12.26 -0.27
CA GLN A 68 4.12 -10.93 -0.77
C GLN A 68 5.09 -11.04 -1.95
N SER A 69 4.65 -10.56 -3.09
CA SER A 69 5.51 -10.35 -4.24
C SER A 69 5.81 -8.86 -4.39
N ARG A 70 7.06 -8.56 -4.72
CA ARG A 70 7.50 -7.21 -5.09
C ARG A 70 7.57 -7.15 -6.60
N ILE A 71 6.75 -6.31 -7.18
CA ILE A 71 6.64 -6.15 -8.62
C ILE A 71 7.27 -4.81 -8.96
N PRO A 72 8.34 -4.79 -9.78
CA PRO A 72 8.88 -3.55 -10.30
C PRO A 72 7.75 -2.74 -10.95
N SER A 73 7.62 -1.48 -10.54
CA SER A 73 6.68 -0.55 -11.14
C SER A 73 7.45 0.67 -11.61
N SER A 74 7.00 1.27 -12.71
CA SER A 74 7.73 2.34 -13.37
C SER A 74 6.87 3.58 -13.55
N TYR A 75 5.94 3.84 -12.63
CA TYR A 75 5.20 5.10 -12.70
C TYR A 75 6.10 6.24 -12.23
N ASP A 76 6.27 7.22 -13.11
CA ASP A 76 6.94 8.48 -12.82
C ASP A 76 6.15 9.59 -13.52
N SER A 77 5.68 10.57 -12.75
CA SER A 77 4.95 11.70 -13.33
C SER A 77 5.84 12.70 -14.05
N GLY A 78 7.17 12.65 -13.84
CA GLY A 78 8.05 13.79 -14.03
C GLY A 78 7.70 14.92 -13.05
N GLU A 79 8.34 16.08 -13.23
CA GLU A 79 8.05 17.28 -12.45
C GLU A 79 6.76 17.95 -12.94
N VAL A 80 5.72 17.93 -12.10
CA VAL A 80 4.38 18.43 -12.41
C VAL A 80 3.70 19.02 -11.17
N SER A 81 2.74 19.92 -11.37
CA SER A 81 1.92 20.47 -10.28
C SER A 81 0.70 19.62 -9.95
N THR A 82 0.25 18.77 -10.88
CA THR A 82 -0.85 17.82 -10.70
C THR A 82 -0.59 16.56 -11.52
N ALA A 83 -1.04 15.42 -11.01
CA ALA A 83 -0.93 14.13 -11.66
C ALA A 83 -2.04 13.21 -11.17
N SER A 84 -2.42 12.23 -12.00
CA SER A 84 -3.29 11.14 -11.54
C SER A 84 -2.94 9.86 -12.25
N THR A 85 -2.90 8.75 -11.51
CA THR A 85 -2.71 7.41 -12.06
C THR A 85 -3.48 6.38 -11.26
N VAL A 86 -3.59 5.17 -11.80
CA VAL A 86 -4.10 4.00 -11.06
C VAL A 86 -3.04 2.92 -11.18
N ILE A 87 -2.60 2.43 -10.04
CA ILE A 87 -1.74 1.27 -9.94
C ILE A 87 -2.64 0.07 -9.64
N SER A 88 -2.50 -1.01 -10.40
CA SER A 88 -3.34 -2.19 -10.26
C SER A 88 -2.55 -3.46 -10.51
N HIS A 89 -2.91 -4.52 -9.80
CA HIS A 89 -2.42 -5.86 -10.05
C HIS A 89 -3.57 -6.85 -10.02
N THR A 90 -3.78 -7.58 -11.10
CA THR A 90 -4.86 -8.57 -11.20
C THR A 90 -4.70 -9.61 -10.10
N SER A 91 -5.80 -9.94 -9.42
CA SER A 91 -5.84 -10.94 -8.34
C SER A 91 -5.08 -10.58 -7.05
N ALA A 92 -4.52 -9.37 -6.92
CA ALA A 92 -3.91 -8.97 -5.66
C ALA A 92 -5.01 -8.75 -4.60
N PRO A 93 -4.98 -9.48 -3.46
CA PRO A 93 -5.93 -9.25 -2.36
C PRO A 93 -5.62 -7.96 -1.59
N TRP A 94 -4.40 -7.45 -1.73
CA TRP A 94 -3.98 -6.15 -1.21
C TRP A 94 -2.81 -5.59 -2.01
N ILE A 95 -2.62 -4.27 -1.94
CA ILE A 95 -1.54 -3.51 -2.58
C ILE A 95 -0.90 -2.54 -1.59
N GLN A 96 0.43 -2.45 -1.61
CA GLN A 96 1.19 -1.37 -0.99
C GLN A 96 2.15 -0.76 -2.02
N LEU A 97 2.30 0.56 -1.99
CA LEU A 97 3.14 1.30 -2.94
C LEU A 97 4.44 1.73 -2.27
N ASN A 98 5.57 1.49 -2.94
CA ASN A 98 6.83 2.14 -2.62
C ASN A 98 6.87 3.50 -3.30
N LEU A 99 6.86 4.55 -2.48
CA LEU A 99 6.82 5.95 -2.87
C LEU A 99 8.12 6.68 -2.49
N SER A 100 9.19 5.97 -2.12
CA SER A 100 10.45 6.56 -1.62
C SER A 100 11.14 7.50 -2.63
N GLY A 101 10.85 7.36 -3.93
CA GLY A 101 11.32 8.27 -4.97
C GLY A 101 10.44 9.50 -5.20
N THR A 102 9.30 9.61 -4.50
CA THR A 102 8.38 10.74 -4.61
C THR A 102 8.94 11.96 -3.87
N VAL A 103 8.93 13.10 -4.55
CA VAL A 103 9.26 14.41 -3.98
C VAL A 103 8.04 15.30 -4.15
N LEU A 104 7.55 15.87 -3.05
CA LEU A 104 6.42 16.78 -3.07
C LEU A 104 6.88 18.21 -2.79
N ALA A 105 6.28 19.15 -3.51
CA ALA A 105 6.33 20.56 -3.16
C ALA A 105 5.71 20.77 -1.77
N SER A 106 6.11 21.86 -1.10
CA SER A 106 5.69 22.14 0.28
C SER A 106 4.17 22.25 0.48
N ASP A 107 3.44 22.64 -0.57
CA ASP A 107 1.99 22.80 -0.56
C ASP A 107 1.24 21.62 -1.22
N ALA A 108 1.98 20.61 -1.69
CA ALA A 108 1.44 19.46 -2.39
C ALA A 108 1.17 18.29 -1.45
N LYS A 109 0.20 17.47 -1.85
CA LYS A 109 -0.12 16.21 -1.18
C LYS A 109 -0.52 15.14 -2.20
N LEU A 110 -0.27 13.89 -1.84
CA LEU A 110 -0.87 12.75 -2.51
C LEU A 110 -2.16 12.36 -1.79
N ILE A 111 -3.18 12.07 -2.57
CA ILE A 111 -4.40 11.42 -2.12
C ILE A 111 -4.39 10.04 -2.76
N LEU A 112 -4.39 8.99 -1.95
CA LEU A 112 -4.47 7.62 -2.39
C LEU A 112 -5.85 7.10 -2.03
N ILE A 113 -6.52 6.44 -3.00
CA ILE A 113 -7.80 5.77 -2.75
C ILE A 113 -7.70 4.33 -3.24
N GLY A 114 -7.89 3.39 -2.34
CA GLY A 114 -7.90 1.95 -2.59
C GLY A 114 -8.84 1.27 -1.60
N GLY A 115 -8.74 -0.05 -1.41
CA GLY A 115 -9.62 -0.74 -0.46
C GLY A 115 -10.96 -1.14 -1.07
N GLU A 116 -11.49 -2.28 -0.62
CA GLU A 116 -12.86 -2.73 -0.94
C GLU A 116 -13.90 -1.75 -0.36
N ASP A 117 -13.59 -1.14 0.79
CA ASP A 117 -14.42 -0.17 1.49
C ASP A 117 -14.14 1.31 1.11
N ILE A 118 -13.35 1.55 0.05
CA ILE A 118 -12.92 2.89 -0.38
C ILE A 118 -12.23 3.64 0.78
N GLU A 119 -11.00 3.23 1.01
CA GLU A 119 -10.10 3.86 1.96
C GLU A 119 -9.36 5.03 1.32
N VAL A 120 -9.16 6.11 2.09
CA VAL A 120 -8.43 7.31 1.66
C VAL A 120 -7.23 7.54 2.56
N GLU A 121 -6.05 7.62 1.97
CA GLU A 121 -4.81 8.05 2.64
C GLU A 121 -4.34 9.38 2.04
N VAL A 122 -3.86 10.28 2.88
CA VAL A 122 -3.31 11.57 2.45
C VAL A 122 -1.85 11.65 2.91
N LEU A 123 -0.93 11.76 1.97
CA LEU A 123 0.50 11.84 2.23
C LEU A 123 1.03 13.25 1.89
N THR A 124 1.73 13.85 2.84
CA THR A 124 2.45 15.12 2.67
C THR A 124 3.94 14.84 2.42
N ALA A 125 4.72 15.88 2.08
CA ALA A 125 6.17 15.75 1.94
C ALA A 125 6.82 15.14 3.19
N ASN A 126 6.50 15.65 4.38
CA ASN A 126 7.04 15.13 5.64
C ASN A 126 6.65 13.68 5.91
N ALA A 127 5.44 13.26 5.54
CA ALA A 127 5.00 11.88 5.73
C ALA A 127 5.80 10.92 4.84
N LEU A 128 6.08 11.32 3.59
CA LEU A 128 6.90 10.55 2.65
C LEU A 128 8.38 10.53 3.04
N GLU A 129 8.91 11.64 3.55
CA GLU A 129 10.28 11.71 4.05
C GLU A 129 10.47 10.80 5.27
N ALA A 130 9.52 10.84 6.21
CA ALA A 130 9.54 9.96 7.38
C ALA A 130 9.37 8.48 6.98
N ASN A 131 8.60 8.21 5.94
CA ASN A 131 8.20 6.87 5.55
C ASN A 131 7.79 6.83 4.07
N GLY A 132 8.70 6.39 3.21
CA GLY A 132 8.53 6.36 1.75
C GLY A 132 7.59 5.28 1.21
N PHE A 133 6.59 4.84 1.98
CA PHE A 133 5.67 3.77 1.60
C PHE A 133 4.24 4.13 1.98
N SER A 134 3.27 3.75 1.16
CA SER A 134 1.86 3.89 1.50
C SER A 134 1.44 2.95 2.64
N SER A 135 0.21 3.13 3.10
CA SER A 135 -0.53 2.07 3.79
C SER A 135 -0.77 0.88 2.84
N VAL A 136 -1.07 -0.28 3.42
CA VAL A 136 -1.58 -1.44 2.68
C VAL A 136 -3.06 -1.18 2.39
N PHE A 137 -3.46 -1.26 1.13
CA PHE A 137 -4.85 -1.14 0.72
C PHE A 137 -5.41 -2.52 0.39
N GLY A 138 -6.61 -2.85 0.88
CA GLY A 138 -7.33 -4.03 0.42
C GLY A 138 -7.68 -3.94 -1.08
N GLY A 139 -7.71 -5.09 -1.75
CA GLY A 139 -8.04 -5.20 -3.16
C GLY A 139 -6.89 -4.93 -4.13
N SER A 140 -7.24 -4.90 -5.41
CA SER A 140 -6.32 -5.04 -6.53
C SER A 140 -5.93 -3.72 -7.22
N SER A 141 -6.30 -2.58 -6.65
CA SER A 141 -5.94 -1.27 -7.23
C SER A 141 -5.91 -0.14 -6.22
N VAL A 142 -5.01 0.82 -6.46
CA VAL A 142 -4.91 2.09 -5.74
C VAL A 142 -4.87 3.23 -6.76
N ALA A 143 -5.82 4.14 -6.68
CA ALA A 143 -5.83 5.40 -7.42
C ALA A 143 -5.00 6.44 -6.67
N ILE A 144 -4.18 7.19 -7.41
CA ILE A 144 -3.28 8.21 -6.87
C ILE A 144 -3.63 9.55 -7.52
N TRP A 145 -3.77 10.59 -6.70
CA TRP A 145 -3.88 11.98 -7.15
C TRP A 145 -2.84 12.84 -6.46
N LEU A 146 -2.06 13.56 -7.25
CA LEU A 146 -1.26 14.69 -6.78
C LEU A 146 -2.10 15.95 -6.85
N VAL A 147 -2.23 16.63 -5.70
CA VAL A 147 -2.95 17.90 -5.56
C VAL A 147 -1.99 18.92 -4.96
N SER A 148 -1.81 20.06 -5.63
CA SER A 148 -1.10 21.24 -5.12
C SER A 148 -2.08 22.43 -5.10
N SER A 149 -1.86 23.35 -4.17
CA SER A 149 -2.66 24.59 -4.03
C SER A 149 -2.15 25.72 -4.91
N SER A 150 -0.93 25.61 -5.44
CA SER A 150 -0.29 26.63 -6.25
C SER A 150 -0.93 26.76 -7.64
N THR A 151 -1.77 27.78 -7.77
CA THR A 151 -2.34 28.18 -9.05
C THR A 151 -1.38 29.13 -9.76
N GLN A 152 -0.48 28.58 -10.60
CA GLN A 152 0.30 29.28 -11.63
C GLN A 152 1.53 30.09 -11.17
N GLY A 153 2.67 29.88 -11.85
CA GLY A 153 3.72 30.88 -12.04
C GLY A 153 5.13 30.39 -11.75
N GLU A 154 5.40 30.03 -10.50
CA GLU A 154 6.73 29.59 -10.00
C GLU A 154 6.53 28.53 -8.89
N ALA A 155 5.58 27.63 -9.07
CA ALA A 155 5.34 26.58 -8.10
C ALA A 155 6.51 25.60 -8.09
N ASP A 156 7.07 25.33 -6.91
CA ASP A 156 7.86 24.13 -6.68
C ASP A 156 7.09 22.95 -7.31
N LEU A 157 7.73 22.23 -8.22
CA LEU A 157 7.11 21.10 -8.88
C LEU A 157 7.25 19.87 -7.99
N SER A 158 6.25 18.99 -8.07
CA SER A 158 6.29 17.69 -7.42
C SER A 158 6.60 16.61 -8.44
N ARG A 159 7.21 15.52 -8.00
CA ARG A 159 7.44 14.33 -8.81
C ARG A 159 6.93 13.11 -8.06
N VAL A 160 5.95 12.42 -8.62
CA VAL A 160 5.38 11.20 -8.06
C VAL A 160 6.04 10.01 -8.71
N VAL A 161 6.68 9.18 -7.89
CA VAL A 161 7.35 7.96 -8.34
C VAL A 161 6.81 6.78 -7.55
N VAL A 162 6.33 5.76 -8.27
CA VAL A 162 6.04 4.43 -7.71
C VAL A 162 7.09 3.49 -8.28
N SER A 163 8.10 3.16 -7.46
CA SER A 163 9.25 2.36 -7.87
C SER A 163 8.99 0.85 -7.75
N GLU A 164 8.11 0.46 -6.84
CA GLU A 164 7.79 -0.93 -6.56
C GLU A 164 6.35 -1.02 -6.05
N VAL A 165 5.68 -2.12 -6.38
CA VAL A 165 4.36 -2.46 -5.87
C VAL A 165 4.48 -3.78 -5.12
N SER A 166 4.18 -3.74 -3.84
CA SER A 166 4.04 -4.94 -3.03
C SER A 166 2.60 -5.44 -3.09
N VAL A 167 2.42 -6.71 -3.41
CA VAL A 167 1.10 -7.34 -3.53
C VAL A 167 1.03 -8.62 -2.72
N GLY A 168 -0.15 -8.92 -2.20
CA GLY A 168 -0.42 -10.13 -1.42
C GLY A 168 -0.49 -11.42 -2.21
N ILE A 169 0.48 -11.68 -3.08
CA ILE A 169 0.54 -12.88 -3.93
C ILE A 169 1.89 -13.52 -3.73
N CYS A 170 1.90 -14.85 -3.64
CA CYS A 170 3.10 -15.66 -3.61
C CYS A 170 3.39 -16.09 -5.04
N ASN A 171 4.36 -15.46 -5.68
CA ASN A 171 4.90 -16.00 -6.92
C ASN A 171 6.00 -17.00 -6.54
N ASP A 172 5.61 -18.17 -6.04
CA ASP A 172 6.53 -19.30 -5.94
C ASP A 172 6.46 -20.05 -7.28
N PRO A 173 7.45 -19.89 -8.19
CA PRO A 173 7.46 -20.57 -9.47
C PRO A 173 7.69 -22.09 -9.34
N ASP A 174 8.12 -22.57 -8.16
CA ASP A 174 8.36 -23.98 -7.89
C ASP A 174 7.15 -24.68 -7.23
N LYS A 175 6.08 -23.93 -6.92
CA LYS A 175 4.79 -24.46 -6.48
C LYS A 175 3.76 -24.24 -7.56
N ASP A 176 3.40 -25.32 -8.26
CA ASP A 176 2.39 -25.42 -9.32
C ASP A 176 0.98 -24.97 -8.85
N GLY A 177 0.79 -23.67 -8.64
CA GLY A 177 -0.50 -23.04 -8.38
C GLY A 177 -1.12 -23.29 -7.00
N ASP A 178 -0.37 -23.81 -6.02
CA ASP A 178 -0.88 -24.08 -4.66
C ASP A 178 -0.21 -23.28 -3.53
N GLY A 179 0.85 -22.51 -3.83
CA GLY A 179 1.69 -21.89 -2.82
C GLY A 179 1.08 -20.62 -2.22
N VAL A 180 0.05 -20.72 -1.39
CA VAL A 180 -0.11 -19.71 -0.33
C VAL A 180 1.08 -19.90 0.62
N ALA A 181 1.76 -18.81 0.95
CA ALA A 181 2.82 -18.89 1.93
C ALA A 181 2.22 -19.40 3.23
N GLU A 182 2.69 -20.55 3.71
CA GLU A 182 2.36 -21.03 5.03
C GLU A 182 2.87 -19.98 6.02
N SER A 183 1.92 -19.28 6.66
CA SER A 183 2.24 -18.54 7.86
C SER A 183 2.51 -19.53 9.00
N ILE A 184 2.93 -19.07 10.17
CA ILE A 184 2.95 -19.95 11.37
C ILE A 184 1.56 -20.55 11.69
N CYS A 185 0.49 -19.97 11.13
CA CYS A 185 -0.87 -20.49 11.26
C CYS A 185 -1.21 -21.57 10.21
N GLY A 186 -0.29 -21.87 9.27
CA GLY A 186 -0.52 -22.73 8.11
C GLY A 186 -0.99 -21.95 6.88
N ASN A 187 -1.60 -22.67 5.93
CA ASN A 187 -2.16 -22.13 4.68
C ASN A 187 -3.38 -21.23 4.93
N ASP A 188 -4.10 -21.49 6.01
CA ASP A 188 -5.23 -20.69 6.45
C ASP A 188 -4.79 -19.83 7.63
N ASP A 189 -5.11 -18.53 7.58
CA ASP A 189 -5.03 -17.69 8.78
C ASP A 189 -6.21 -18.01 9.69
N ASP A 190 -6.08 -19.07 10.49
CA ASP A 190 -7.10 -19.52 11.45
C ASP A 190 -7.05 -18.77 12.79
N ARG A 191 -6.27 -17.68 12.88
CA ARG A 191 -6.17 -16.88 14.10
C ARG A 191 -7.55 -16.34 14.45
N ILE A 192 -7.98 -16.64 15.67
CA ILE A 192 -9.17 -16.03 16.25
C ILE A 192 -8.89 -14.55 16.45
N ALA A 193 -9.72 -13.69 15.84
CA ALA A 193 -9.62 -12.26 16.02
C ALA A 193 -9.67 -11.90 17.52
N SER A 194 -8.66 -11.18 18.00
CA SER A 194 -8.61 -10.66 19.36
C SER A 194 -9.26 -9.29 19.41
N THR A 195 -10.02 -9.00 20.47
CA THR A 195 -10.53 -7.66 20.75
C THR A 195 -9.60 -6.83 21.65
N ASP A 196 -8.42 -7.35 22.02
CA ASP A 196 -7.42 -6.58 22.78
C ASP A 196 -6.78 -5.53 21.87
N VAL A 197 -6.87 -4.26 22.26
CA VAL A 197 -6.33 -3.13 21.50
C VAL A 197 -4.81 -3.18 21.32
N ARG A 198 -4.10 -4.00 22.09
CA ARG A 198 -2.66 -4.20 21.99
C ARG A 198 -2.26 -5.26 20.96
N ALA A 199 -3.19 -6.11 20.53
CA ALA A 199 -2.90 -7.15 19.56
C ALA A 199 -2.90 -6.56 18.15
N GLY A 200 -1.76 -6.65 17.47
CA GLY A 200 -1.58 -6.24 16.07
C GLY A 200 -1.17 -7.41 15.19
N ARG A 201 -1.36 -7.26 13.88
CA ARG A 201 -0.85 -8.18 12.85
C ARG A 201 0.34 -7.53 12.16
N ILE A 202 1.46 -8.23 12.06
CA ILE A 202 2.66 -7.77 11.35
C ILE A 202 3.14 -8.93 10.52
N GLY A 203 3.23 -8.75 9.19
CA GLY A 203 3.54 -9.77 8.19
C GLY A 203 3.21 -11.18 8.66
N GLY A 204 1.99 -11.69 8.50
CA GLY A 204 1.58 -13.05 8.93
C GLY A 204 1.72 -13.45 10.42
N CYS A 205 2.40 -12.67 11.24
CA CYS A 205 2.60 -12.87 12.67
C CYS A 205 1.70 -11.96 13.52
N THR A 206 1.73 -12.21 14.82
CA THR A 206 1.10 -11.36 15.83
C THR A 206 2.16 -10.49 16.48
N GLY A 207 1.91 -9.17 16.50
CA GLY A 207 2.65 -8.21 17.32
C GLY A 207 1.82 -7.83 18.55
N TRP A 208 2.49 -7.55 19.66
CA TRP A 208 1.83 -7.13 20.91
C TRP A 208 2.40 -5.82 21.43
N LEU A 209 1.58 -4.77 21.51
CA LEU A 209 2.00 -3.49 22.10
C LEU A 209 2.26 -3.66 23.60
N ILE A 210 3.51 -3.39 24.00
CA ILE A 210 3.94 -3.34 25.40
C ILE A 210 4.09 -1.90 25.90
N SER A 211 4.19 -0.93 24.99
CA SER A 211 4.09 0.50 25.27
C SER A 211 3.46 1.23 24.07
N GLU A 212 3.35 2.56 24.14
CA GLU A 212 2.75 3.39 23.08
C GLU A 212 3.40 3.18 21.71
N ASN A 213 4.73 3.02 21.66
CA ASN A 213 5.51 2.90 20.42
C ASN A 213 6.44 1.68 20.40
N VAL A 214 6.17 0.68 21.24
CA VAL A 214 6.97 -0.55 21.31
C VAL A 214 6.03 -1.74 21.29
N PHE A 215 6.28 -2.65 20.35
CA PHE A 215 5.62 -3.94 20.28
C PHE A 215 6.65 -5.06 20.39
N ILE A 216 6.19 -6.27 20.68
CA ILE A 216 6.99 -7.49 20.63
C ILE A 216 6.36 -8.47 19.63
N GLN A 217 7.18 -9.29 19.01
CA GLN A 217 6.79 -10.43 18.17
C GLN A 217 7.73 -11.62 18.46
N ALA A 218 7.45 -12.77 17.85
CA ALA A 218 8.43 -13.85 17.82
C ALA A 218 9.60 -13.48 16.87
N GLY A 219 10.81 -13.93 17.17
CA GLY A 219 11.99 -13.66 16.35
C GLY A 219 11.95 -14.37 15.00
N HIS A 220 11.39 -15.58 14.95
CA HIS A 220 11.22 -16.35 13.71
C HIS A 220 10.23 -15.70 12.72
N CYS A 221 9.46 -14.69 13.15
CA CYS A 221 8.66 -13.85 12.24
C CYS A 221 9.55 -13.03 11.30
N GLY A 222 10.86 -13.01 11.55
CA GLY A 222 11.85 -12.35 10.73
C GLY A 222 12.01 -10.87 11.07
N THR A 223 12.94 -10.26 10.35
CA THR A 223 13.29 -8.84 10.50
C THR A 223 12.36 -7.99 9.62
N PRO A 224 11.64 -7.01 10.20
CA PRO A 224 10.89 -6.02 9.44
C PRO A 224 11.77 -5.27 8.42
N ASN A 225 11.18 -4.86 7.30
CA ASN A 225 11.79 -3.96 6.32
C ASN A 225 11.07 -2.58 6.32
N THR A 226 11.59 -1.62 5.57
CA THR A 226 11.07 -0.23 5.54
C THR A 226 9.61 -0.10 5.07
N GLY A 227 9.11 -1.07 4.29
CA GLY A 227 7.70 -1.15 3.90
C GLY A 227 6.82 -1.83 4.94
N THR A 228 7.39 -2.45 5.98
CA THR A 228 6.62 -3.23 6.95
C THR A 228 5.65 -2.33 7.74
N ARG A 229 4.45 -2.87 7.95
CA ARG A 229 3.38 -2.26 8.72
C ARG A 229 2.89 -3.22 9.79
N ILE A 230 2.59 -2.68 10.97
CA ILE A 230 1.78 -3.36 11.98
C ILE A 230 0.34 -2.83 11.93
N HIS A 231 -0.61 -3.75 11.90
CA HIS A 231 -2.03 -3.50 11.67
C HIS A 231 -2.82 -3.78 12.95
N PHE A 232 -3.48 -2.77 13.52
CA PHE A 232 -4.36 -2.94 14.68
C PHE A 232 -5.83 -2.97 14.23
N THR A 233 -6.37 -4.18 14.08
CA THR A 233 -7.75 -4.41 13.63
C THR A 233 -8.35 -5.62 14.33
N PHE A 234 -9.68 -5.63 14.45
CA PHE A 234 -10.46 -6.70 15.08
C PHE A 234 -10.94 -7.77 14.08
N GLY A 235 -10.39 -7.78 12.85
CA GLY A 235 -10.79 -8.71 11.78
C GLY A 235 -9.61 -9.33 11.04
N ASP A 236 -9.92 -10.13 10.03
CA ASP A 236 -8.99 -10.81 9.12
C ASP A 236 -8.51 -9.94 7.95
N GLY A 237 -9.29 -8.92 7.58
CA GLY A 237 -8.97 -7.99 6.51
C GLY A 237 -7.82 -7.01 6.81
N VAL A 238 -7.41 -6.30 5.75
CA VAL A 238 -6.45 -5.18 5.84
C VAL A 238 -7.01 -4.12 6.79
N ALA A 239 -6.22 -3.71 7.78
CA ALA A 239 -6.61 -2.64 8.69
C ALA A 239 -6.76 -1.32 7.92
N ARG A 240 -7.62 -0.41 8.37
CA ARG A 240 -7.65 0.94 7.81
C ARG A 240 -6.30 1.63 8.04
N SER A 241 -5.86 2.49 7.12
CA SER A 241 -4.59 3.26 7.15
C SER A 241 -4.30 3.91 8.49
N ARG A 242 -5.31 4.55 9.10
CA ARG A 242 -5.17 5.16 10.44
C ARG A 242 -4.84 4.18 11.58
N ASN A 243 -5.01 2.88 11.34
CA ASN A 243 -4.71 1.78 12.24
C ASN A 243 -3.52 0.94 11.73
N GLN A 244 -2.79 1.42 10.72
CA GLN A 244 -1.55 0.85 10.25
C GLN A 244 -0.40 1.77 10.66
N TYR A 245 0.67 1.18 11.19
CA TYR A 245 1.81 1.94 11.68
C TYR A 245 3.09 1.40 11.04
N ALA A 246 3.93 2.33 10.59
CA ALA A 246 5.25 1.99 10.09
C ALA A 246 6.13 1.45 11.22
N VAL A 247 6.92 0.43 10.91
CA VAL A 247 7.91 -0.10 11.84
C VAL A 247 9.23 0.63 11.62
N ASP A 248 9.79 1.20 12.70
CA ASP A 248 11.15 1.72 12.66
C ASP A 248 12.15 0.55 12.70
N VAL A 249 12.66 0.19 11.52
CA VAL A 249 13.58 -0.95 11.39
C VAL A 249 14.94 -0.70 12.03
N ALA A 250 15.34 0.56 12.28
CA ALA A 250 16.61 0.87 12.93
C ALA A 250 16.58 0.51 14.42
N THR A 251 15.40 0.51 15.04
CA THR A 251 15.22 0.14 16.44
C THR A 251 15.02 -1.36 16.65
N TYR A 252 14.78 -2.14 15.58
CA TYR A 252 14.49 -3.57 15.69
C TYR A 252 15.63 -4.33 16.39
N ARG A 253 15.27 -5.16 17.36
CA ARG A 253 16.15 -6.11 18.04
C ARG A 253 15.43 -7.45 18.08
N GLY A 254 16.11 -8.52 17.69
CA GLY A 254 15.51 -9.83 17.76
C GLY A 254 16.54 -10.95 17.76
N LEU A 255 16.03 -12.14 18.06
CA LEU A 255 16.76 -13.38 18.11
C LEU A 255 15.83 -14.51 17.68
N ASP A 256 16.30 -15.37 16.79
CA ASP A 256 15.62 -16.59 16.36
C ASP A 256 16.55 -17.79 16.58
N GLU A 257 16.62 -18.27 17.82
CA GLU A 257 17.46 -19.41 18.21
C GLU A 257 16.64 -20.50 18.93
N GLY A 258 15.37 -20.63 18.56
CA GLY A 258 14.45 -21.61 19.12
C GLY A 258 13.86 -21.24 20.49
N VAL A 259 13.28 -22.23 21.17
CA VAL A 259 12.45 -22.02 22.36
C VAL A 259 13.20 -21.24 23.46
N GLY A 260 12.59 -20.16 23.95
CA GLY A 260 13.14 -19.29 24.99
C GLY A 260 14.18 -18.28 24.47
N ARG A 261 14.55 -18.35 23.19
CA ARG A 261 15.46 -17.43 22.49
C ARG A 261 14.88 -16.99 21.14
N ASP A 262 13.56 -16.88 21.10
CA ASP A 262 12.75 -16.55 19.93
C ASP A 262 11.89 -15.32 20.25
N TRP A 263 12.43 -14.13 19.96
CA TRP A 263 11.78 -12.85 20.26
C TRP A 263 12.25 -11.75 19.29
N GLY A 264 11.39 -10.78 19.04
CA GLY A 264 11.69 -9.56 18.28
C GLY A 264 10.93 -8.37 18.86
N ALA A 265 11.53 -7.17 18.83
CA ALA A 265 10.95 -5.93 19.33
C ALA A 265 11.48 -4.72 18.56
#